data_AF-A0A804PRY9-F1
#
_entry.id   AF-A0A804PRY9-F1
#
_cell.length_a   1.000
_cell.length_b   1.000
_cell.length_c   1.000
_cell.angle_alpha   90.00
_cell.angle_beta   90.00
_cell.angle_gamma   90.00
#
_symmetry.space_group_name_H-M   'P 1'
#
loop_
_entity.id
_entity.type
_entity.pdbx_description
1 polymer ?
#
loop_
_entity_poly.entity_id
_entity_poly.type
_entity_poly.pdbx_seq_one_letter_code
_entity_poly.pdbx_strand_id
1 'polypeptide(L)'
;MENPASVLVLPAQFTKLTFGNLYIRRAGPGSREITEEGRCDLDKRYVSDFPVYDGRGPDASLVARVQGITSEIGNAHQLFVVVFDTDRLKGSTLVTNGVITAGSDEWAIYGGTGVFAMARGVIRRRYLADRAGGNTDELNMDVFCRPFGSQSELQDKMQVQGQGSSVTKIGLWGGPGGSAQDITAERPPQRLHSVTVRAGVAVDSIEFTYTDSAGQRRAAGRWGGLGGNVRTVSSMQ
;
A
#
# COMPACT_ATOMS: atom_id res chain seq x y z
N MET A 1 3.75 26.26 -29.48
CA MET A 1 2.33 26.49 -29.16
C MET A 1 1.92 25.36 -28.24
N GLU A 2 2.01 25.58 -26.93
CA GLU A 2 1.68 24.56 -25.93
C GLU A 2 0.17 24.40 -25.86
N ASN A 3 -0.31 23.16 -25.95
CA ASN A 3 -1.70 22.81 -25.67
C ASN A 3 -1.82 22.65 -24.14
N PRO A 4 -2.40 23.61 -23.40
CA PRO A 4 -2.52 23.46 -21.96
C PRO A 4 -3.42 22.26 -21.67
N ALA A 5 -2.94 21.37 -20.79
CA ALA A 5 -3.72 20.22 -20.34
C ALA A 5 -5.09 20.69 -19.86
N SER A 6 -6.16 20.14 -20.43
CA SER A 6 -7.53 20.36 -19.97
C SER A 6 -7.66 19.78 -18.57
N VAL A 7 -7.56 20.63 -17.55
CA VAL A 7 -7.79 20.26 -16.15
C VAL A 7 -9.29 20.10 -15.95
N LEU A 8 -9.78 18.87 -16.13
CA LEU A 8 -11.10 18.48 -15.67
C LEU A 8 -11.02 18.19 -14.17
N VAL A 9 -11.35 19.20 -13.36
CA VAL A 9 -11.57 19.00 -11.92
C VAL A 9 -12.90 18.27 -11.75
N LEU A 10 -12.85 16.93 -11.77
CA LEU A 10 -13.97 16.12 -11.35
C LEU A 10 -13.97 16.06 -9.81
N PRO A 11 -15.13 16.18 -9.15
CA PRO A 11 -15.20 15.96 -7.71
C PRO A 11 -14.73 14.53 -7.42
N ALA A 12 -13.66 14.40 -6.62
CA ALA A 12 -13.15 13.09 -6.25
C ALA A 12 -14.18 12.41 -5.33
N GLN A 13 -14.92 11.44 -5.89
CA GLN A 13 -15.81 10.59 -5.12
C GLN A 13 -14.98 9.46 -4.51
N PHE A 14 -15.13 9.24 -3.21
CA PHE A 14 -14.51 8.14 -2.48
C PHE A 14 -15.58 7.33 -1.76
N THR A 15 -15.39 6.02 -1.68
CA THR A 15 -16.15 5.20 -0.73
C THR A 15 -15.43 5.24 0.61
N LYS A 16 -16.16 5.61 1.66
CA LYS A 16 -15.71 5.43 3.04
C LYS A 16 -16.12 4.04 3.52
N LEU A 17 -15.16 3.25 3.93
CA LEU A 17 -15.34 1.97 4.62
C LEU A 17 -14.89 2.14 6.07
N THR A 18 -15.74 1.72 7.00
CA THR A 18 -15.40 1.73 8.43
C THR A 18 -15.35 0.30 8.92
N PHE A 19 -14.22 -0.04 9.55
CA PHE A 19 -14.01 -1.30 10.24
C PHE A 19 -13.90 -1.00 11.73
N GLY A 20 -14.54 -1.80 12.57
CA GLY A 20 -14.47 -1.61 14.01
C GLY A 20 -14.40 -2.93 14.74
N ASN A 21 -13.95 -2.88 15.98
CA ASN A 21 -13.81 -4.06 16.85
C ASN A 21 -12.97 -5.17 16.21
N LEU A 22 -11.86 -4.80 15.56
CA LEU A 22 -10.88 -5.76 15.06
C LEU A 22 -9.80 -5.98 16.11
N TYR A 23 -9.32 -7.21 16.28
CA TYR A 23 -8.40 -7.56 17.37
C TYR A 23 -7.15 -8.24 16.83
N ILE A 24 -5.97 -7.63 17.05
CA ILE A 24 -4.68 -8.28 16.77
C ILE A 24 -4.38 -9.24 17.93
N ARG A 25 -4.12 -10.51 17.60
CA ARG A 25 -3.56 -11.48 18.56
C ARG A 25 -2.05 -11.61 18.32
N ARG A 26 -1.25 -11.00 19.19
CA ARG A 26 0.22 -11.06 19.08
C ARG A 26 0.82 -12.30 19.74
N ALA A 27 0.08 -12.92 20.64
CA ALA A 27 0.45 -14.18 21.29
C ALA A 27 -0.57 -15.28 21.02
N GLY A 28 -0.10 -16.53 21.00
CA GLY A 28 -0.93 -17.71 20.83
C GLY A 28 -0.90 -18.29 19.40
N PRO A 29 -1.83 -19.20 19.08
CA PRO A 29 -1.84 -19.93 17.82
C PRO A 29 -1.95 -19.02 16.60
N GLY A 30 -1.06 -19.23 15.63
CA GLY A 30 -1.06 -18.48 14.36
C GLY A 30 -0.34 -17.13 14.42
N SER A 31 0.10 -16.68 15.59
CA SER A 31 0.99 -15.51 15.75
C SER A 31 2.44 -15.94 15.53
N ARG A 32 3.18 -15.18 14.72
CA ARG A 32 4.58 -15.46 14.40
C ARG A 32 5.38 -14.17 14.52
N GLU A 33 6.52 -14.23 15.19
CA GLU A 33 7.43 -13.10 15.31
C GLU A 33 8.86 -13.60 15.41
N ILE A 34 9.78 -12.92 14.74
CA ILE A 34 11.22 -13.13 14.83
C ILE A 34 11.84 -11.83 15.32
N THR A 35 12.68 -11.92 16.34
CA THR A 35 13.46 -10.80 16.87
C THR A 35 14.84 -10.78 16.22
N GLU A 36 15.20 -9.65 15.64
CA GLU A 36 16.54 -9.32 15.18
C GLU A 36 17.16 -8.28 16.12
N GLU A 37 18.23 -8.67 16.81
CA GLU A 37 18.98 -7.76 17.69
C GLU A 37 19.76 -6.72 16.86
N GLY A 38 19.72 -5.47 17.29
CA GLY A 38 20.48 -4.37 16.68
C GLY A 38 21.96 -4.40 17.04
N ARG A 39 22.77 -3.57 16.36
CA ARG A 39 24.14 -3.23 16.81
C ARG A 39 24.18 -1.77 17.22
N CYS A 40 24.83 -1.48 18.35
CA CYS A 40 25.03 -0.16 18.96
C CYS A 40 23.71 0.55 19.31
N ASP A 41 23.17 0.31 20.52
CA ASP A 41 22.10 1.05 21.22
C ASP A 41 20.80 1.38 20.44
N LEU A 42 20.70 0.95 19.18
CA LEU A 42 19.53 0.94 18.32
C LEU A 42 18.79 -0.35 18.60
N ASP A 43 17.68 -0.15 19.29
CA ASP A 43 16.86 -1.14 19.93
C ASP A 43 16.17 -2.04 18.87
N LYS A 44 15.65 -3.17 19.33
CA LYS A 44 15.40 -4.38 18.52
C LYS A 44 14.49 -4.17 17.30
N ARG A 45 14.62 -5.07 16.33
CA ARG A 45 13.69 -5.20 15.20
C ARG A 45 12.88 -6.48 15.31
N TYR A 46 11.60 -6.39 15.02
CA TYR A 46 10.66 -7.50 15.03
C TYR A 46 10.07 -7.65 13.64
N VAL A 47 10.16 -8.85 13.07
CA VAL A 47 9.45 -9.23 11.84
C VAL A 47 8.26 -10.07 12.26
N SER A 48 7.06 -9.58 12.00
CA SER A 48 5.84 -10.12 12.60
C SER A 48 4.78 -10.47 11.56
N ASP A 49 4.03 -11.53 11.84
CA ASP A 49 2.87 -11.99 11.09
C ASP A 49 1.79 -12.42 12.09
N PHE A 50 0.84 -11.52 12.34
CA PHE A 50 -0.17 -11.67 13.40
C PHE A 50 -1.58 -11.80 12.82
N PRO A 51 -2.41 -12.72 13.34
CA PRO A 51 -3.81 -12.83 12.95
C PRO A 51 -4.65 -11.68 13.54
N VAL A 52 -5.64 -11.24 12.76
CA VAL A 52 -6.65 -10.25 13.13
C VAL A 52 -8.02 -10.88 13.09
N TYR A 53 -8.75 -10.77 14.20
CA TYR A 53 -10.07 -11.33 14.39
C TYR A 53 -11.14 -10.24 14.50
N ASP A 54 -12.39 -10.57 14.17
CA ASP A 54 -13.57 -9.70 14.33
C ASP A 54 -14.17 -9.72 15.75
N GLY A 55 -13.54 -10.45 16.68
CA GLY A 55 -14.00 -10.61 18.04
C GLY A 55 -12.90 -11.05 19.00
N ARG A 56 -13.14 -10.86 20.30
CA ARG A 56 -12.22 -11.25 21.37
C ARG A 56 -12.31 -12.73 21.76
N GLY A 57 -13.50 -13.31 21.57
CA GLY A 57 -13.85 -14.63 22.05
C GLY A 57 -13.28 -15.78 21.22
N PRO A 58 -13.53 -17.02 21.67
CA PRO A 58 -13.12 -18.22 20.94
C PRO A 58 -13.84 -18.38 19.60
N ASP A 59 -15.07 -17.87 19.48
CA ASP A 59 -15.90 -17.96 18.26
C ASP A 59 -15.58 -16.88 17.22
N ALA A 60 -14.56 -16.05 17.48
CA ALA A 60 -14.18 -14.98 16.57
C ALA A 60 -13.57 -15.53 15.27
N SER A 61 -13.91 -14.91 14.15
CA SER A 61 -13.44 -15.31 12.83
C SER A 61 -12.16 -14.57 12.45
N LEU A 62 -11.23 -15.29 11.83
CA LEU A 62 -10.04 -14.66 11.22
C LEU A 62 -10.49 -13.83 10.03
N VAL A 63 -10.23 -12.53 10.05
CA VAL A 63 -10.65 -11.62 8.98
C VAL A 63 -9.48 -10.99 8.23
N ALA A 64 -8.30 -10.94 8.86
CA ALA A 64 -7.08 -10.44 8.23
C ALA A 64 -5.83 -10.95 8.94
N ARG A 65 -4.68 -10.62 8.38
CA ARG A 65 -3.37 -10.72 9.03
C ARG A 65 -2.65 -9.39 8.94
N VAL A 66 -1.87 -9.07 9.97
CA VAL A 66 -0.99 -7.90 10.03
C VAL A 66 0.44 -8.39 9.86
N GLN A 67 1.10 -7.94 8.81
CA GLN A 67 2.41 -8.42 8.39
C GLN A 67 3.36 -7.25 8.21
N GLY A 68 4.55 -7.34 8.80
CA GLY A 68 5.60 -6.36 8.55
C GLY A 68 6.59 -6.27 9.68
N ILE A 69 7.07 -5.05 9.94
CA ILE A 69 8.19 -4.82 10.85
C ILE A 69 7.85 -3.82 11.96
N THR A 70 8.40 -4.06 13.14
CA THR A 70 8.48 -3.07 14.21
C THR A 70 9.95 -2.80 14.51
N SER A 71 10.34 -1.53 14.59
CA SER A 71 11.70 -1.12 14.97
C SER A 71 11.62 -0.29 16.24
N GLU A 72 12.37 -0.66 17.26
CA GLU A 72 12.52 0.13 18.48
C GLU A 72 13.66 1.13 18.28
N ILE A 73 13.32 2.42 18.15
CA ILE A 73 14.28 3.51 17.98
C ILE A 73 13.85 4.61 18.96
N GLY A 74 14.07 4.35 20.25
CA GLY A 74 13.47 5.09 21.35
C GLY A 74 11.98 4.74 21.54
N ASN A 75 11.18 4.90 20.48
CA ASN A 75 9.80 4.40 20.40
C ASN A 75 9.69 3.22 19.44
N ALA A 76 8.64 2.42 19.58
CA ALA A 76 8.34 1.32 18.66
C ALA A 76 7.62 1.84 17.40
N HIS A 77 8.34 1.94 16.28
CA HIS A 77 7.80 2.33 14.99
C HIS A 77 7.34 1.10 14.21
N GLN A 78 6.11 1.11 13.71
CA GLN A 78 5.53 0.00 12.95
C GLN A 78 5.34 0.36 11.48
N LEU A 79 5.70 -0.59 10.63
CA LEU A 79 5.39 -0.60 9.21
C LEU A 79 4.69 -1.91 8.90
N PHE A 80 3.37 -1.86 8.73
CA PHE A 80 2.54 -3.03 8.58
C PHE A 80 1.67 -2.98 7.33
N VAL A 81 1.49 -4.15 6.72
CA VAL A 81 0.49 -4.43 5.71
C VAL A 81 -0.62 -5.25 6.36
N VAL A 82 -1.85 -4.76 6.27
CA VAL A 82 -3.04 -5.54 6.64
C VAL A 82 -3.47 -6.31 5.40
N VAL A 83 -3.46 -7.65 5.47
CA VAL A 83 -3.86 -8.56 4.40
C VAL A 83 -5.19 -9.19 4.78
N PHE A 84 -6.27 -8.84 4.07
CA PHE A 84 -7.60 -9.34 4.39
C PHE A 84 -7.79 -10.77 3.89
N ASP A 85 -8.48 -11.59 4.69
CA ASP A 85 -8.79 -12.99 4.40
C ASP A 85 -10.26 -13.31 4.67
N THR A 86 -11.14 -12.38 4.31
CA THR A 86 -12.59 -12.55 4.49
C THR A 86 -13.37 -12.08 3.26
N ASP A 87 -14.35 -12.89 2.86
CA ASP A 87 -15.37 -12.59 1.85
C ASP A 87 -14.82 -11.85 0.61
N ARG A 88 -15.43 -10.70 0.29
CA ARG A 88 -15.11 -9.85 -0.86
C ARG A 88 -13.79 -9.08 -0.70
N LEU A 89 -13.19 -9.10 0.49
CA LEU A 89 -11.96 -8.39 0.81
C LEU A 89 -10.74 -9.30 0.71
N LYS A 90 -10.93 -10.62 0.61
CA LYS A 90 -9.85 -11.61 0.55
C LYS A 90 -8.78 -11.24 -0.48
N GLY A 91 -7.53 -11.17 -0.05
CA GLY A 91 -6.37 -10.79 -0.85
C GLY A 91 -6.16 -9.28 -1.04
N SER A 92 -7.13 -8.44 -0.66
CA SER A 92 -6.93 -6.98 -0.65
C SER A 92 -6.04 -6.57 0.52
N THR A 93 -5.29 -5.48 0.34
CA THR A 93 -4.33 -5.03 1.36
C THR A 93 -4.44 -3.56 1.68
N LEU A 94 -4.04 -3.19 2.90
CA LEU A 94 -3.79 -1.81 3.33
C LEU A 94 -2.34 -1.67 3.77
N VAL A 95 -1.69 -0.57 3.40
CA VAL A 95 -0.32 -0.25 3.81
C VAL A 95 -0.35 0.84 4.86
N THR A 96 0.28 0.59 6.00
CA THR A 96 0.09 1.36 7.23
C THR A 96 1.42 1.66 7.93
N ASN A 97 1.49 2.80 8.61
CA ASN A 97 2.65 3.19 9.41
C ASN A 97 2.18 4.00 10.64
N GLY A 98 2.81 3.75 11.77
CA GLY A 98 2.57 4.50 13.00
C GLY A 98 3.57 4.18 14.10
N VAL A 99 3.38 4.81 15.25
CA VAL A 99 4.15 4.57 16.47
C VAL A 99 3.27 3.83 17.46
N ILE A 100 3.79 2.81 18.14
CA ILE A 100 3.14 2.19 19.29
C ILE A 100 3.53 2.95 20.54
N THR A 101 2.53 3.35 21.31
CA THR A 101 2.70 3.76 22.70
C THR A 101 1.94 2.82 23.64
N ALA A 102 2.10 3.04 24.95
CA ALA A 102 1.32 2.32 25.96
C ALA A 102 -0.18 2.71 25.97
N GLY A 103 -0.55 3.78 25.26
CA GLY A 103 -1.92 4.30 25.20
C GLY A 103 -2.67 3.94 23.92
N SER A 104 -3.57 4.84 23.52
CA SER A 104 -4.24 4.78 22.22
C SER A 104 -3.42 5.53 21.19
N ASP A 105 -3.26 4.94 20.00
CA ASP A 105 -2.44 5.49 18.92
C ASP A 105 -3.25 5.64 17.64
N GLU A 106 -2.83 6.55 16.77
CA GLU A 106 -3.32 6.64 15.39
C GLU A 106 -2.22 6.26 14.42
N TRP A 107 -2.56 5.38 13.48
CA TRP A 107 -1.67 4.98 12.39
C TRP A 107 -2.25 5.43 11.05
N ALA A 108 -1.37 5.90 10.18
CA ALA A 108 -1.76 6.36 8.86
C ALA A 108 -1.95 5.17 7.92
N ILE A 109 -3.03 5.22 7.13
CA ILE A 109 -3.20 4.40 5.93
C ILE A 109 -2.84 5.30 4.74
N TYR A 110 -1.85 4.91 3.96
CA TYR A 110 -1.35 5.70 2.83
C TYR A 110 -1.35 4.94 1.51
N GLY A 111 -1.86 3.71 1.50
CA GLY A 111 -2.06 2.94 0.28
C GLY A 111 -2.83 1.66 0.53
N GLY A 112 -3.17 0.98 -0.56
CA GLY A 112 -3.82 -0.33 -0.53
C GLY A 112 -3.93 -0.93 -1.93
N THR A 113 -4.31 -2.21 -1.97
CA THR A 113 -4.50 -2.99 -3.20
C THR A 113 -5.87 -3.67 -3.22
N GLY A 114 -6.26 -4.20 -4.38
CA GLY A 114 -7.58 -4.83 -4.56
C GLY A 114 -8.71 -3.83 -4.36
N VAL A 115 -9.66 -4.15 -3.49
CA VAL A 115 -10.79 -3.26 -3.13
C VAL A 115 -10.29 -1.92 -2.59
N PHE A 116 -9.12 -1.91 -1.95
CA PHE A 116 -8.52 -0.74 -1.34
C PHE A 116 -7.53 0.00 -2.24
N ALA A 117 -7.62 -0.18 -3.56
CA ALA A 117 -6.77 0.57 -4.49
C ALA A 117 -6.90 2.08 -4.26
N MET A 118 -5.75 2.76 -4.11
CA MET A 118 -5.64 4.19 -3.75
C MET A 118 -6.19 4.55 -2.37
N ALA A 119 -6.21 3.59 -1.44
CA ALA A 119 -6.72 3.84 -0.09
C ALA A 119 -5.87 4.87 0.68
N ARG A 120 -6.57 5.73 1.43
CA ARG A 120 -6.01 6.62 2.45
C ARG A 120 -6.91 6.57 3.68
N GLY A 121 -6.39 6.87 4.85
CA GLY A 121 -7.22 6.76 6.06
C GLY A 121 -6.43 6.72 7.35
N VAL A 122 -7.11 6.28 8.40
CA VAL A 122 -6.56 6.20 9.76
C VAL A 122 -7.00 4.92 10.44
N ILE A 123 -6.07 4.30 11.15
CA ILE A 123 -6.32 3.22 12.11
C ILE A 123 -6.17 3.82 13.50
N ARG A 124 -7.19 3.65 14.34
CA ARG A 124 -7.17 3.98 15.76
C ARG A 124 -6.95 2.70 16.52
N ARG A 125 -5.78 2.61 17.15
CA ARG A 125 -5.39 1.50 18.01
C ARG A 125 -5.77 1.83 19.44
N ARG A 126 -6.29 0.84 20.16
CA ARG A 126 -6.38 0.83 21.62
C ARG A 126 -5.62 -0.39 22.15
N TYR A 127 -4.63 -0.16 23.01
CA TYR A 127 -3.94 -1.24 23.70
C TYR A 127 -4.88 -1.99 24.65
N LEU A 128 -4.84 -3.32 24.61
CA LEU A 128 -5.56 -4.21 25.51
C LEU A 128 -4.56 -4.90 26.43
N ALA A 129 -4.70 -4.72 27.74
CA ALA A 129 -3.88 -5.41 28.73
C ALA A 129 -4.24 -6.90 28.91
N ASP A 130 -4.97 -7.50 27.96
CA ASP A 130 -5.49 -8.86 28.04
C ASP A 130 -4.37 -9.88 27.88
N ARG A 131 -4.01 -10.53 28.99
CA ARG A 131 -2.94 -11.54 29.02
C ARG A 131 -3.43 -12.97 28.79
N ALA A 132 -4.74 -13.20 28.78
CA ALA A 132 -5.31 -14.56 28.74
C ALA A 132 -5.68 -14.98 27.31
N GLY A 133 -6.24 -14.07 26.51
CA GLY A 133 -6.71 -14.37 25.15
C GLY A 133 -5.69 -14.13 24.02
N GLY A 134 -4.49 -13.62 24.34
CA GLY A 134 -3.47 -13.24 23.36
C GLY A 134 -3.80 -11.99 22.53
N ASN A 135 -5.01 -11.42 22.69
CA ASN A 135 -5.40 -10.14 22.10
C ASN A 135 -4.59 -9.02 22.75
N THR A 136 -3.87 -8.25 21.94
CA THR A 136 -3.01 -7.16 22.46
C THR A 136 -3.50 -5.80 22.02
N ASP A 137 -4.14 -5.72 20.85
CA ASP A 137 -4.56 -4.45 20.27
C ASP A 137 -5.97 -4.58 19.70
N GLU A 138 -6.82 -3.57 19.96
CA GLU A 138 -8.05 -3.35 19.22
C GLU A 138 -7.83 -2.26 18.16
N LEU A 139 -8.34 -2.48 16.96
CA LEU A 139 -8.25 -1.57 15.83
C LEU A 139 -9.63 -1.14 15.37
N ASN A 140 -9.77 0.16 15.14
CA ASN A 140 -10.89 0.78 14.45
C ASN A 140 -10.35 1.60 13.29
N MET A 141 -10.87 1.39 12.08
CA MET A 141 -10.28 1.97 10.86
C MET A 141 -11.32 2.76 10.07
N ASP A 142 -10.93 3.93 9.59
CA ASP A 142 -11.64 4.67 8.55
C ASP A 142 -10.79 4.65 7.28
N VAL A 143 -11.31 4.03 6.22
CA VAL A 143 -10.62 3.84 4.94
C VAL A 143 -11.39 4.56 3.84
N PHE A 144 -10.69 5.42 3.11
CA PHE A 144 -11.20 6.11 1.93
C PHE A 144 -10.51 5.53 0.71
N CYS A 145 -11.26 4.89 -0.18
CA CYS A 145 -10.73 4.31 -1.41
C CYS A 145 -11.61 4.69 -2.60
N ARG A 146 -11.19 4.28 -3.81
CA ARG A 146 -12.02 4.50 -4.99
C ARG A 146 -13.40 3.84 -4.82
N PRO A 147 -14.46 4.43 -5.41
CA PRO A 147 -15.80 3.86 -5.33
C PRO A 147 -15.82 2.44 -5.87
N PHE A 148 -16.30 1.53 -5.03
CA PHE A 148 -16.40 0.12 -5.35
C PHE A 148 -17.65 -0.12 -6.24
N GLY A 149 -17.49 -0.84 -7.36
CA GLY A 149 -18.60 -1.16 -8.27
C GLY A 149 -18.90 -0.12 -9.38
N SER A 150 -18.30 1.06 -9.33
CA SER A 150 -18.53 2.10 -10.36
C SER A 150 -17.91 1.76 -11.71
N GLN A 151 -17.06 0.73 -11.85
CA GLN A 151 -16.66 0.28 -13.18
C GLN A 151 -17.86 -0.22 -13.99
N SER A 152 -18.87 -0.86 -13.38
CA SER A 152 -20.05 -1.33 -14.11
C SER A 152 -21.00 -0.18 -14.46
N GLU A 153 -21.29 0.72 -13.51
CA GLU A 153 -22.23 1.83 -13.73
C GLU A 153 -21.63 2.99 -14.55
N LEU A 154 -20.30 3.19 -14.48
CA LEU A 154 -19.59 4.09 -15.39
C LEU A 154 -19.37 3.44 -16.75
N GLN A 155 -19.22 2.11 -16.87
CA GLN A 155 -19.18 1.42 -18.18
C GLN A 155 -20.53 1.50 -18.90
N ASP A 156 -21.65 1.34 -18.20
CA ASP A 156 -22.98 1.50 -18.82
C ASP A 156 -23.27 2.94 -19.28
N LYS A 157 -22.68 3.94 -18.60
CA LYS A 157 -22.77 5.35 -19.05
C LYS A 157 -21.68 5.78 -20.04
N MET A 158 -20.54 5.08 -20.09
CA MET A 158 -19.45 5.33 -21.04
C MET A 158 -19.60 4.55 -22.36
N GLN A 159 -20.50 3.57 -22.46
CA GLN A 159 -20.76 2.88 -23.73
C GLN A 159 -21.53 3.71 -24.76
N VAL A 160 -22.04 4.89 -24.39
CA VAL A 160 -22.69 5.81 -25.35
C VAL A 160 -21.70 6.82 -25.97
N GLN A 161 -20.49 6.99 -25.45
CA GLN A 161 -19.45 7.78 -26.10
C GLN A 161 -18.08 7.11 -25.92
N GLY A 162 -17.60 6.48 -27.00
CA GLY A 162 -16.31 5.81 -27.04
C GLY A 162 -15.16 6.74 -26.67
N GLN A 163 -14.73 6.69 -25.41
CA GLN A 163 -13.46 7.20 -24.93
C GLN A 163 -12.89 6.23 -23.90
N GLY A 164 -11.69 5.72 -24.21
CA GLY A 164 -10.96 4.75 -23.39
C GLY A 164 -10.69 5.26 -21.97
N SER A 165 -10.57 4.32 -21.03
CA SER A 165 -10.18 4.56 -19.65
C SER A 165 -9.05 5.58 -19.53
N SER A 166 -9.33 6.75 -18.94
CA SER A 166 -8.30 7.78 -18.75
C SER A 166 -7.39 7.37 -17.59
N VAL A 167 -6.12 7.13 -17.91
CA VAL A 167 -5.06 6.97 -16.90
C VAL A 167 -4.82 8.34 -16.26
N THR A 168 -5.08 8.48 -14.97
CA THR A 168 -4.81 9.74 -14.25
C THR A 168 -3.34 9.81 -13.86
N LYS A 169 -2.61 10.77 -14.42
CA LYS A 169 -1.22 11.04 -14.04
C LYS A 169 -1.17 11.95 -12.82
N ILE A 170 -0.52 11.50 -11.74
CA ILE A 170 -0.40 12.26 -10.50
C ILE A 170 0.88 13.09 -10.55
N GLY A 171 0.87 14.22 -11.28
CA GLY A 171 1.94 15.22 -11.25
C GLY A 171 3.38 14.71 -11.45
N LEU A 172 4.35 15.54 -11.08
CA LEU A 172 5.77 15.17 -10.99
C LEU A 172 6.09 14.77 -9.55
N TRP A 173 6.94 13.75 -9.38
CA TRP A 173 7.45 13.31 -8.09
C TRP A 173 8.96 13.51 -8.04
N GLY A 174 9.46 14.14 -6.99
CA GLY A 174 10.90 14.40 -6.80
C GLY A 174 11.17 15.79 -6.23
N GLY A 175 12.46 16.04 -5.92
CA GLY A 175 12.95 17.35 -5.51
C GLY A 175 13.22 18.28 -6.70
N PRO A 176 13.76 19.48 -6.47
CA PRO A 176 14.00 20.48 -7.52
C PRO A 176 15.17 20.14 -8.48
N GLY A 177 15.89 19.05 -8.25
CA GLY A 177 17.02 18.62 -9.10
C GLY A 177 16.65 17.53 -10.12
N GLY A 178 17.51 17.35 -11.13
CA GLY A 178 17.39 16.29 -12.14
C GLY A 178 16.65 16.71 -13.42
N SER A 179 16.23 15.73 -14.22
CA SER A 179 15.45 15.94 -15.44
C SER A 179 14.12 15.20 -15.33
N ALA A 180 13.03 15.88 -15.64
CA ALA A 180 11.70 15.28 -15.66
C ALA A 180 11.66 14.14 -16.70
N GLN A 181 11.13 13.00 -16.30
CA GLN A 181 10.93 11.84 -17.16
C GLN A 181 9.44 11.53 -17.24
N ASP A 182 8.97 11.14 -18.43
CA ASP A 182 7.57 10.86 -18.66
C ASP A 182 7.35 9.80 -19.72
N ILE A 183 6.25 9.06 -19.59
CA ILE A 183 5.68 8.25 -20.67
C ILE A 183 4.51 9.03 -21.24
N THR A 184 4.63 9.44 -22.50
CA THR A 184 3.60 10.24 -23.16
C THR A 184 2.26 9.50 -23.22
N ALA A 185 1.18 10.25 -22.98
CA ALA A 185 -0.18 9.74 -22.95
C ALA A 185 -0.72 9.27 -24.32
N GLU A 186 0.05 9.44 -25.41
CA GLU A 186 -0.32 8.96 -26.74
C GLU A 186 -0.38 7.42 -26.79
N ARG A 187 0.45 6.74 -25.99
CA ARG A 187 0.47 5.28 -25.85
C ARG A 187 0.61 4.88 -24.39
N PRO A 188 -0.46 5.00 -23.59
CA PRO A 188 -0.39 4.80 -22.15
C PRO A 188 0.07 3.37 -21.81
N PRO A 189 0.88 3.20 -20.74
CA PRO A 189 1.30 1.90 -20.28
C PRO A 189 0.10 1.12 -19.71
N GLN A 190 -0.03 -0.16 -20.09
CA GLN A 190 -1.09 -1.05 -19.60
C GLN A 190 -0.57 -2.13 -18.65
N ARG A 191 0.61 -2.70 -18.91
CA ARG A 191 1.17 -3.79 -18.10
C ARG A 191 2.68 -3.66 -17.95
N LEU A 192 3.17 -3.62 -16.72
CA LEU A 192 4.60 -3.63 -16.41
C LEU A 192 5.15 -5.07 -16.47
N HIS A 193 6.35 -5.26 -17.02
CA HIS A 193 6.99 -6.57 -17.18
C HIS A 193 8.25 -6.73 -16.34
N SER A 194 9.07 -5.68 -16.26
CA SER A 194 10.33 -5.71 -15.53
C SER A 194 10.66 -4.33 -14.99
N VAL A 195 11.34 -4.29 -13.86
CA VAL A 195 11.98 -3.10 -13.33
C VAL A 195 13.41 -3.44 -12.94
N THR A 196 14.34 -2.63 -13.41
CA THR A 196 15.75 -2.62 -13.06
C THR A 196 16.00 -1.41 -12.19
N VAL A 197 16.56 -1.61 -11.00
CA VAL A 197 16.90 -0.55 -10.06
C VAL A 197 18.41 -0.51 -9.89
N ARG A 198 19.00 0.68 -9.97
CA ARG A 198 20.36 0.95 -9.52
C ARG A 198 20.31 1.67 -8.19
N ALA A 199 21.03 1.15 -7.20
CA ALA A 199 21.06 1.76 -5.87
C ALA A 199 22.42 1.62 -5.17
N GLY A 200 22.81 2.66 -4.46
CA GLY A 200 23.88 2.69 -3.46
C GLY A 200 23.30 2.98 -2.07
N VAL A 201 23.62 4.15 -1.50
CA VAL A 201 22.97 4.67 -0.28
C VAL A 201 21.52 5.08 -0.55
N ALA A 202 21.21 5.49 -1.78
CA ALA A 202 19.88 5.80 -2.26
C ALA A 202 19.63 5.11 -3.62
N VAL A 203 18.40 5.16 -4.11
CA VAL A 203 18.10 4.77 -5.49
C VAL A 203 18.69 5.81 -6.44
N ASP A 204 19.61 5.37 -7.31
CA ASP A 204 20.28 6.21 -8.30
C ASP A 204 19.45 6.30 -9.59
N SER A 205 18.88 5.19 -10.04
CA SER A 205 18.05 5.17 -11.25
C SER A 205 17.14 3.95 -11.33
N ILE A 206 16.09 4.08 -12.16
CA ILE A 206 15.19 3.00 -12.53
C ILE A 206 15.14 2.84 -14.05
N GLU A 207 14.94 1.62 -14.51
CA GLU A 207 14.63 1.27 -15.89
C GLU A 207 13.53 0.22 -15.90
N PHE A 208 12.66 0.22 -16.89
CA PHE A 208 11.57 -0.76 -16.91
C PHE A 208 11.06 -1.07 -18.32
N THR A 209 10.43 -2.23 -18.46
CA THR A 209 9.72 -2.62 -19.69
C THR A 209 8.24 -2.83 -19.41
N TYR A 210 7.39 -2.43 -20.36
CA TYR A 210 5.94 -2.47 -20.24
C TYR A 210 5.27 -2.75 -21.59
N THR A 211 4.00 -3.13 -21.59
CA THR A 211 3.15 -3.16 -22.80
C THR A 211 2.31 -1.89 -22.84
N ASP A 212 2.32 -1.20 -23.98
CA ASP A 212 1.50 0.00 -24.23
C ASP A 212 0.06 -0.37 -24.65
N SER A 213 -0.80 0.64 -24.79
CA SER A 213 -2.19 0.47 -25.22
C SER A 213 -2.38 -0.12 -26.62
N ALA A 214 -1.34 -0.11 -27.46
CA ALA A 214 -1.33 -0.76 -28.76
C ALA A 214 -0.85 -2.21 -28.68
N GLY A 215 -0.67 -2.76 -27.47
CA GLY A 215 -0.17 -4.10 -27.24
C GLY A 215 1.34 -4.26 -27.48
N GLN A 216 2.06 -3.16 -27.74
CA GLN A 216 3.49 -3.22 -28.06
C GLN A 216 4.35 -3.17 -26.81
N ARG A 217 5.40 -3.99 -26.77
CA ARG A 217 6.39 -3.97 -25.68
C ARG A 217 7.31 -2.76 -25.85
N ARG A 218 7.43 -1.96 -24.79
CA ARG A 218 8.24 -0.74 -24.67
C ARG A 218 9.29 -0.90 -23.58
N ALA A 219 10.37 -0.14 -23.72
CA ALA A 219 11.38 0.03 -22.69
C ALA A 219 11.48 1.53 -22.37
N ALA A 220 11.36 1.88 -21.10
CA ALA A 220 11.46 3.26 -20.63
C ALA A 220 12.91 3.73 -20.47
N GLY A 221 13.92 2.92 -20.83
CA GLY A 221 15.33 3.25 -20.64
C GLY A 221 15.65 3.60 -19.18
N ARG A 222 16.85 4.11 -18.93
CA ARG A 222 17.27 4.49 -17.58
C ARG A 222 16.87 5.92 -17.24
N TRP A 223 16.15 6.08 -16.14
CA TRP A 223 15.77 7.34 -15.54
C TRP A 223 16.55 7.55 -14.25
N GLY A 224 17.50 8.51 -14.25
CA GLY A 224 18.34 8.84 -13.10
C GLY A 224 19.84 8.76 -13.39
N GLY A 225 20.64 8.69 -12.32
CA GLY A 225 22.10 8.72 -12.34
C GLY A 225 22.79 7.41 -12.70
N LEU A 226 24.12 7.47 -12.86
CA LEU A 226 24.98 6.32 -13.22
C LEU A 226 25.46 5.51 -12.00
N GLY A 227 25.19 5.98 -10.78
CA GLY A 227 25.64 5.36 -9.54
C GLY A 227 24.97 4.02 -9.25
N GLY A 228 25.37 3.44 -8.11
CA GLY A 228 24.74 2.26 -7.54
C GLY A 228 25.03 0.93 -8.24
N ASN A 229 24.68 -0.14 -7.55
CA ASN A 229 24.72 -1.51 -8.07
C ASN A 229 23.39 -1.88 -8.72
N VAL A 230 23.44 -2.69 -9.77
CA VAL A 230 22.27 -3.07 -10.57
C VAL A 230 21.56 -4.28 -9.96
N ARG A 231 20.23 -4.20 -9.82
CA ARG A 231 19.36 -5.36 -9.63
C ARG A 231 18.16 -5.31 -10.55
N THR A 232 17.83 -6.45 -11.16
CA THR A 232 16.69 -6.58 -12.09
C THR A 232 15.68 -7.55 -11.52
N VAL A 233 14.42 -7.13 -11.46
CA VAL A 233 13.28 -8.00 -11.17
C VAL A 233 12.50 -8.21 -12.46
N SER A 234 12.33 -9.48 -12.84
CA SER A 234 11.53 -9.89 -13.99
C SER A 234 10.46 -10.88 -13.54
N SER A 235 9.34 -10.95 -14.27
CA SER A 235 8.11 -11.71 -13.93
C SER A 235 7.27 -11.10 -12.81
N MET A 236 6.79 -9.87 -13.01
CA MET A 236 5.64 -9.37 -12.27
C MET A 236 4.38 -10.10 -12.80
N GLN A 237 4.06 -11.27 -12.23
CA GLN A 237 2.79 -11.95 -12.45
C GLN A 237 1.68 -11.30 -11.65
#